data_AF-A0A954RPJ0-F1
#
_entry.id   AF-A0A954RPJ0-F1
#
_cell.length_a   1.000
_cell.length_b   1.000
_cell.length_c   1.000
_cell.angle_alpha   90.00
_cell.angle_beta   90.00
_cell.angle_gamma   90.00
#
_symmetry.space_group_name_H-M   'P 1'
#
loop_
_entity.id
_entity.type
_entity.pdbx_description
1 polymer ?
#
loop_
_entity_poly.entity_id
_entity_poly.type
_entity_poly.pdbx_seq_one_letter_code
_entity_poly.pdbx_strand_id
1 'polypeptide(L)'
;GISGLDLRNTAFTVGADSGSAGLDIDINTDLKLFGGYIDVIGDLDISPTGVDVSFSPPASLSFTNLLGIDGFTLDDADLTVTAGVEGLEVAIDSFIDFGNIDVAFAGVFAVSRSGVRADLTGRVAEWDNAFEVPGLNLNDVVLTLGAESGNGSASMSIGVGAGIEIGSAELDVAGLVGFGSTGWEVAFRGSIDALSGDDVIDFANTLNQAADPNAATIPDGSLGDLELRAAFINFAPKGGNAALGIADGFGIGAAFYNDGKLIGSGEFIVDLANGVFEAGLDVPKLDLGPLEISDVLVDIRLAPNNSHYHVAGTAQLLGAEVALEGKISSNSFSLQGSAAVDLSGLSASVQFIVDQNGVRFVATSGGGAINAVKDNLTSGIRAVANVAQAAIDAAQEGVDLAKKAVANLEADLAAARADAQKAVDEIKANIDKAKAVVDSALASKNYWGRQKSYRYKAWQAAKQDTSDAKWYDKPYYKSIEVAKYSSYIYAAGVYTTKVGVYNTANAVYIAIRDAAGWALDAAGVEANPEVIRLNILLAAANLGVDAAELVLNGVESANASVLQALEQIDSVRVNRITIAGNVSDFMNSGLRITLDYSVGGQNRQLSLDASAENLIEQLGKKLLAEIL
;
A
#
# COMPACT_ATOMS: atom_id res chain seq x y z
N GLY A 1 22.80 50.37 62.44
CA GLY A 1 23.40 49.05 62.20
C GLY A 1 23.52 48.89 60.72
N ILE A 2 24.76 48.88 60.21
CA ILE A 2 25.05 48.56 58.81
C ILE A 2 24.82 47.07 58.62
N SER A 3 24.12 46.67 57.56
CA SER A 3 23.84 45.26 57.32
C SER A 3 25.13 44.52 56.99
N GLY A 4 25.34 43.34 57.59
CA GLY A 4 26.55 42.54 57.38
C GLY A 4 27.76 42.93 58.23
N LEU A 5 27.69 44.07 58.94
CA LEU A 5 28.77 44.54 59.82
C LEU A 5 28.59 43.97 61.25
N ASP A 6 29.48 43.08 61.67
CA ASP A 6 29.53 42.48 63.02
C ASP A 6 30.95 42.65 63.57
N LEU A 7 31.09 43.52 64.57
CA LEU A 7 32.37 43.93 65.16
C LEU A 7 32.51 43.38 66.59
N ARG A 8 33.71 42.97 66.97
CA ARG A 8 34.08 42.58 68.35
C ARG A 8 35.40 43.20 68.76
N ASN A 9 35.65 43.25 70.07
CA ASN A 9 36.90 43.75 70.64
C ASN A 9 37.32 45.13 70.13
N THR A 10 36.33 45.97 69.83
CA THR A 10 36.53 47.28 69.20
C THR A 10 37.10 48.31 70.17
N ALA A 11 38.22 48.93 69.76
CA ALA A 11 38.77 50.14 70.34
C ALA A 11 38.60 51.31 69.34
N PHE A 12 38.25 52.48 69.88
CA PHE A 12 38.06 53.71 69.10
C PHE A 12 39.06 54.77 69.57
N THR A 13 39.75 55.40 68.63
CA THR A 13 40.52 56.61 68.89
C THR A 13 39.86 57.76 68.16
N VAL A 14 39.30 58.71 68.91
CA VAL A 14 38.58 59.85 68.32
C VAL A 14 39.54 61.03 68.18
N GLY A 15 39.79 61.45 66.94
CA GLY A 15 40.49 62.69 66.61
C GLY A 15 39.50 63.80 66.31
N ALA A 16 39.59 64.94 66.99
CA ALA A 16 38.85 66.14 66.60
C ALA A 16 39.77 67.02 65.77
N ASP A 17 39.65 66.95 64.44
CA ASP A 17 40.36 67.88 63.57
C ASP A 17 39.61 69.23 63.51
N SER A 18 40.35 70.33 63.59
CA SER A 18 39.80 71.67 63.84
C SER A 18 39.22 72.37 62.60
N GLY A 19 39.12 71.67 61.46
CA GLY A 19 38.87 72.27 60.14
C GLY A 19 37.71 71.72 59.31
N SER A 20 37.17 70.53 59.61
CA SER A 20 36.06 69.93 58.86
C SER A 20 34.88 69.61 59.77
N ALA A 21 33.66 69.68 59.27
CA ALA A 21 32.43 69.38 60.03
C ALA A 21 32.21 67.86 60.24
N GLY A 22 33.27 67.06 60.14
CA GLY A 22 33.26 65.60 60.29
C GLY A 22 34.02 65.18 61.55
N LEU A 23 33.68 64.01 62.07
CA LEU A 23 34.37 63.36 63.17
C LEU A 23 35.21 62.23 62.57
N ASP A 24 36.53 62.26 62.74
CA ASP A 24 37.42 61.20 62.29
C ASP A 24 37.70 60.24 63.47
N ILE A 25 37.45 58.95 63.26
CA ILE A 25 37.61 57.94 64.30
C ILE A 25 38.43 56.77 63.73
N ASP A 26 39.64 56.58 64.28
CA ASP A 26 40.39 55.35 64.05
C ASP A 26 39.71 54.21 64.83
N ILE A 27 39.45 53.11 64.16
CA ILE A 27 38.87 51.88 64.69
C ILE A 27 39.93 50.78 64.64
N ASN A 28 40.19 50.14 65.77
CA ASN A 28 40.87 48.86 65.84
C ASN A 28 39.86 47.82 66.34
N THR A 29 39.55 46.80 65.55
CA THR A 29 38.45 45.88 65.86
C THR A 29 38.62 44.52 65.20
N ASP A 30 37.98 43.52 65.77
CA ASP A 30 37.74 42.26 65.09
C ASP A 30 36.48 42.39 64.22
N LEU A 31 36.61 42.35 62.90
CA LEU A 31 35.50 42.35 61.95
C LEU A 31 35.14 40.91 61.55
N LYS A 32 33.84 40.57 61.63
CA LYS A 32 33.36 39.29 61.12
C LYS A 32 33.22 39.32 59.59
N LEU A 33 34.06 38.55 58.90
CA LEU A 33 33.94 38.32 57.46
C LEU A 33 33.90 36.82 57.19
N PHE A 34 33.01 36.41 56.27
CA PHE A 34 32.96 35.05 55.72
C PHE A 34 32.99 33.90 56.75
N GLY A 35 32.44 34.12 57.95
CA GLY A 35 32.32 33.11 59.01
C GLY A 35 33.38 33.18 60.11
N GLY A 36 34.47 33.94 59.93
CA GLY A 36 35.52 34.18 60.92
C GLY A 36 35.55 35.64 61.42
N TYR A 37 36.31 35.92 62.48
CA TYR A 37 36.63 37.28 62.94
C TYR A 37 38.10 37.57 62.64
N ILE A 38 38.39 38.75 62.09
CA ILE A 38 39.72 39.17 61.67
C ILE A 38 40.02 40.54 62.29
N ASP A 39 41.23 40.69 62.84
CA ASP A 39 41.72 41.98 63.33
C ASP A 39 41.92 42.95 62.16
N VAL A 40 41.25 44.10 62.22
CA VAL A 40 41.32 45.13 61.20
C VAL A 40 41.51 46.50 61.85
N ILE A 41 42.26 47.34 61.14
CA ILE A 41 42.39 48.76 61.47
C ILE A 41 41.64 49.52 60.38
N GLY A 42 40.86 50.51 60.78
CA GLY A 42 40.02 51.24 59.85
C GLY A 42 39.70 52.64 60.32
N ASP A 43 39.13 53.42 59.41
CA ASP A 43 38.73 54.81 59.64
C ASP A 43 37.21 54.90 59.49
N LEU A 44 36.58 55.64 60.40
CA LEU A 44 35.14 55.90 60.40
C LEU A 44 34.90 57.38 60.15
N ASP A 45 34.29 57.68 59.00
CA ASP A 45 33.84 59.03 58.65
C ASP A 45 32.33 59.15 58.86
N ILE A 46 31.93 60.21 59.57
CA ILE A 46 30.54 60.53 59.85
C ILE A 46 30.21 61.86 59.18
N SER A 47 29.36 61.79 58.15
CA SER A 47 28.90 62.94 57.38
C SER A 47 27.37 63.10 57.45
N PRO A 48 26.81 64.26 57.03
CA PRO A 48 25.35 64.43 56.93
C PRO A 48 24.67 63.48 55.94
N THR A 49 25.43 62.91 54.99
CA THR A 49 24.94 61.99 53.95
C THR A 49 25.01 60.52 54.35
N GLY A 50 25.75 60.18 55.42
CA GLY A 50 25.90 58.80 55.85
C GLY A 50 27.07 58.57 56.80
N VAL A 51 27.24 57.31 57.16
CA VAL A 51 28.40 56.82 57.92
C VAL A 51 29.14 55.86 57.00
N ASP A 52 30.40 56.16 56.71
CA ASP A 52 31.26 55.34 55.88
C ASP A 52 32.42 54.81 56.73
N VAL A 53 32.71 53.51 56.61
CA VAL A 53 33.79 52.87 57.38
C VAL A 53 34.69 52.10 56.43
N SER A 54 35.98 52.41 56.45
CA SER A 54 37.00 51.70 55.68
C SER A 54 37.84 50.84 56.62
N PHE A 55 38.07 49.57 56.30
CA PHE A 55 38.97 48.70 57.07
C PHE A 55 40.01 48.02 56.18
N SER A 56 41.22 47.86 56.71
CA SER A 56 42.28 47.07 56.11
C SER A 56 42.90 46.15 57.17
N PRO A 57 43.07 44.85 56.87
CA PRO A 57 43.78 43.94 57.76
C PRO A 57 45.28 44.27 57.78
N PRO A 58 45.99 44.01 58.89
CA PRO A 58 47.42 44.29 59.02
C PRO A 58 48.32 43.28 58.28
N ALA A 59 47.76 42.19 57.75
CA ALA A 59 48.45 41.16 56.98
C ALA A 59 47.49 40.52 55.96
N SER A 60 48.05 39.88 54.93
CA SER A 60 47.30 39.07 53.98
C SER A 60 46.59 37.90 54.71
N LEU A 61 45.44 37.48 54.17
CA LEU A 61 44.58 36.49 54.81
C LEU A 61 44.29 35.32 53.86
N SER A 62 44.21 34.11 54.42
CA SER A 62 43.70 32.95 53.70
C SER A 62 42.28 32.60 54.16
N PHE A 63 41.39 32.37 53.21
CA PHE A 63 40.01 31.96 53.45
C PHE A 63 39.74 30.62 52.78
N THR A 64 39.45 29.57 53.56
CA THR A 64 39.05 28.26 53.03
C THR A 64 37.53 28.15 52.99
N ASN A 65 37.00 27.53 51.92
CA ASN A 65 35.57 27.32 51.68
C ASN A 65 34.75 28.62 51.77
N LEU A 66 35.23 29.66 51.11
CA LEU A 66 34.62 30.99 51.11
C LEU A 66 33.14 30.88 50.68
N LEU A 67 32.25 31.61 51.37
CA LEU A 67 30.79 31.56 51.18
C LEU A 67 30.14 30.18 51.44
N GLY A 68 30.85 29.24 52.06
CA GLY A 68 30.39 27.88 52.32
C GLY A 68 30.47 26.97 51.09
N ILE A 69 31.28 27.34 50.10
CA ILE A 69 31.50 26.56 48.88
C ILE A 69 32.77 25.73 49.07
N ASP A 70 32.62 24.40 49.13
CA ASP A 70 33.75 23.50 49.30
C ASP A 70 34.76 23.65 48.14
N GLY A 71 36.04 23.82 48.49
CA GLY A 71 37.14 23.96 47.52
C GLY A 71 37.41 25.39 47.04
N PHE A 72 36.54 26.36 47.36
CA PHE A 72 36.82 27.76 47.05
C PHE A 72 37.71 28.40 48.13
N THR A 73 39.01 28.44 47.86
CA THR A 73 40.02 29.01 48.76
C THR A 73 40.62 30.28 48.14
N LEU A 74 40.70 31.35 48.93
CA LEU A 74 41.47 32.56 48.61
C LEU A 74 42.74 32.54 49.43
N ASP A 75 43.89 32.68 48.78
CA ASP A 75 45.19 32.78 49.45
C ASP A 75 45.80 34.16 49.27
N ASP A 76 46.53 34.60 50.30
CA ASP A 76 47.18 35.91 50.39
C ASP A 76 46.25 37.07 49.99
N ALA A 77 45.01 37.07 50.49
CA ALA A 77 44.03 38.08 50.18
C ALA A 77 44.33 39.40 50.89
N ASP A 78 44.55 40.45 50.10
CA ASP A 78 44.56 41.83 50.52
C ASP A 78 43.13 42.39 50.42
N LEU A 79 42.62 42.88 51.55
CA LEU A 79 41.24 43.31 51.67
C LEU A 79 41.14 44.81 51.93
N THR A 80 40.23 45.46 51.21
CA THR A 80 39.72 46.78 51.59
C THR A 80 38.22 46.68 51.76
N VAL A 81 37.75 46.89 52.99
CA VAL A 81 36.33 46.79 53.34
C VAL A 81 35.75 48.18 53.46
N THR A 82 34.73 48.51 52.67
CA THR A 82 33.97 49.75 52.78
C THR A 82 32.54 49.45 53.21
N ALA A 83 32.06 50.07 54.29
CA ALA A 83 30.72 49.86 54.82
C ALA A 83 29.91 51.16 54.78
N GLY A 84 28.68 51.13 54.26
CA GLY A 84 27.81 52.29 54.14
C GLY A 84 26.32 51.96 54.30
N VAL A 85 25.44 52.92 53.97
CA VAL A 85 23.97 52.73 54.11
C VAL A 85 23.39 51.67 53.18
N GLU A 86 24.08 51.36 52.08
CA GLU A 86 23.64 50.40 51.06
C GLU A 86 24.11 48.95 51.36
N GLY A 87 25.07 48.78 52.27
CA GLY A 87 25.63 47.47 52.60
C GLY A 87 27.11 47.53 52.94
N LEU A 88 27.76 46.38 52.81
CA LEU A 88 29.20 46.20 53.01
C LEU A 88 29.80 45.77 51.67
N GLU A 89 30.81 46.50 51.21
CA GLU A 89 31.61 46.19 50.03
C GLU A 89 33.00 45.75 50.48
N VAL A 90 33.51 44.63 49.96
CA VAL A 90 34.86 44.15 50.24
C VAL A 90 35.60 44.02 48.92
N ALA A 91 36.48 44.98 48.62
CA ALA A 91 37.43 44.85 47.55
C ALA A 91 38.51 43.85 47.96
N ILE A 92 38.81 42.91 47.06
CA ILE A 92 39.79 41.84 47.28
C ILE A 92 40.79 41.85 46.13
N ASP A 93 42.06 41.73 46.48
CA ASP A 93 43.15 41.30 45.61
C ASP A 93 43.75 40.03 46.22
N SER A 94 43.73 38.90 45.50
CA SER A 94 44.09 37.59 46.06
C SER A 94 44.51 36.64 44.95
N PHE A 95 45.18 35.54 45.31
CA PHE A 95 45.48 34.46 44.38
C PHE A 95 44.52 33.30 44.58
N ILE A 96 44.12 32.69 43.45
CA ILE A 96 43.45 31.38 43.43
C ILE A 96 44.37 30.41 42.69
N ASP A 97 44.68 29.30 43.35
CA ASP A 97 45.45 28.19 42.80
C ASP A 97 44.56 27.32 41.89
N PHE A 98 44.92 27.22 40.61
CA PHE A 98 44.28 26.36 39.61
C PHE A 98 45.11 25.09 39.30
N GLY A 99 45.98 24.69 40.22
CA GLY A 99 46.79 23.47 40.18
C GLY A 99 48.21 23.72 39.70
N ASN A 100 48.39 23.96 38.40
CA ASN A 100 49.70 24.26 37.81
C ASN A 100 49.95 25.77 37.60
N ILE A 101 49.01 26.62 38.02
CA ILE A 101 49.12 28.06 37.92
C ILE A 101 48.39 28.78 39.06
N ASP A 102 49.00 29.85 39.57
CA ASP A 102 48.37 30.79 40.48
C ASP A 102 47.84 31.97 39.68
N VAL A 103 46.55 32.28 39.82
CA VAL A 103 45.93 33.40 39.11
C VAL A 103 45.58 34.50 40.11
N ALA A 104 46.13 35.70 39.88
CA ALA A 104 45.75 36.89 40.64
C ALA A 104 44.33 37.32 40.24
N PHE A 105 43.44 37.44 41.21
CA PHE A 105 42.09 37.95 41.08
C PHE A 105 41.95 39.27 41.81
N ALA A 106 41.41 40.26 41.09
CA ALA A 106 40.92 41.49 41.68
C ALA A 106 39.41 41.59 41.50
N GLY A 107 38.71 42.10 42.51
CA GLY A 107 37.29 42.41 42.39
C GLY A 107 36.63 42.71 43.71
N VAL A 108 35.31 42.53 43.77
CA VAL A 108 34.51 43.05 44.87
C VAL A 108 33.46 42.05 45.34
N PHE A 109 33.29 41.94 46.65
CA PHE A 109 32.16 41.30 47.31
C PHE A 109 31.19 42.36 47.82
N ALA A 110 29.98 42.40 47.28
CA ALA A 110 28.88 43.20 47.79
C ALA A 110 28.01 42.35 48.74
N VAL A 111 28.00 42.71 50.01
CA VAL A 111 27.23 42.08 51.09
C VAL A 111 26.04 42.97 51.44
N SER A 112 24.84 42.42 51.27
CA SER A 112 23.57 43.10 51.49
C SER A 112 22.65 42.30 52.42
N ARG A 113 21.46 42.83 52.75
CA ARG A 113 20.43 42.06 53.49
C ARG A 113 19.89 40.87 52.70
N SER A 114 19.95 40.95 51.38
CA SER A 114 19.45 39.92 50.46
C SER A 114 20.45 38.80 50.21
N GLY A 115 21.73 39.01 50.53
CA GLY A 115 22.78 38.04 50.23
C GLY A 115 24.15 38.67 50.00
N VAL A 116 25.11 37.82 49.64
CA VAL A 116 26.46 38.20 49.18
C VAL A 116 26.54 37.98 47.68
N ARG A 117 27.10 38.94 46.95
CA ARG A 117 27.47 38.80 45.54
C ARG A 117 28.97 39.09 45.40
N ALA A 118 29.69 38.27 44.65
CA ALA A 118 31.09 38.48 44.32
C ALA A 118 31.24 38.53 42.80
N ASP A 119 32.00 39.50 42.32
CA ASP A 119 32.44 39.60 40.93
C ASP A 119 33.96 39.83 40.94
N LEU A 120 34.73 38.79 40.61
CA LEU A 120 36.19 38.79 40.56
C LEU A 120 36.67 38.58 39.13
N THR A 121 37.77 39.21 38.74
CA THR A 121 38.43 38.99 37.45
C THR A 121 39.90 38.73 37.65
N GLY A 122 40.38 37.62 37.09
CA GLY A 122 41.79 37.27 37.04
C GLY A 122 42.30 37.25 35.61
N ARG A 123 43.60 37.53 35.44
CA ARG A 123 44.26 37.53 34.13
C ARG A 123 45.57 36.77 34.20
N VAL A 124 45.82 35.95 33.18
CA VAL A 124 47.07 35.25 32.96
C VAL A 124 47.50 35.47 31.52
N ALA A 125 48.78 35.81 31.30
CA ALA A 125 49.30 35.96 29.95
C ALA A 125 49.33 34.63 29.19
N GLU A 126 49.86 33.57 29.82
CA GLU A 126 50.03 32.24 29.23
C GLU A 126 49.77 31.16 30.30
N TRP A 127 49.02 30.13 29.95
CA TRP A 127 48.75 28.96 30.78
C TRP A 127 49.10 27.67 30.02
N ASP A 128 50.32 27.19 30.24
CA ASP A 128 50.81 25.95 29.65
C ASP A 128 50.13 24.73 30.25
N ASN A 129 49.76 23.76 29.40
CA ASN A 129 49.05 22.55 29.79
C ASN A 129 47.83 22.86 30.68
N ALA A 130 47.00 23.80 30.24
CA ALA A 130 45.83 24.26 30.98
C ALA A 130 44.90 23.09 31.34
N PHE A 131 44.36 23.14 32.56
CA PHE A 131 43.47 22.10 33.12
C PHE A 131 44.07 20.69 33.10
N GLU A 132 45.40 20.60 33.24
CA GLU A 132 46.16 19.35 33.25
C GLU A 132 46.09 18.57 31.92
N VAL A 133 45.82 19.26 30.80
CA VAL A 133 45.76 18.67 29.46
C VAL A 133 47.10 18.93 28.77
N PRO A 134 47.95 17.89 28.55
CA PRO A 134 49.24 18.09 27.90
C PRO A 134 49.11 18.72 26.51
N GLY A 135 49.84 19.81 26.27
CA GLY A 135 49.87 20.52 24.98
C GLY A 135 48.72 21.50 24.73
N LEU A 136 47.73 21.57 25.64
CA LEU A 136 46.70 22.61 25.59
C LEU A 136 47.25 23.87 26.24
N ASN A 137 47.78 24.78 25.43
CA ASN A 137 48.28 26.06 25.91
C ASN A 137 47.23 27.14 25.66
N LEU A 138 46.93 27.94 26.68
CA LEU A 138 46.00 29.06 26.58
C LEU A 138 46.75 30.39 26.70
N ASN A 139 46.42 31.33 25.83
CA ASN A 139 46.97 32.68 25.81
C ASN A 139 45.92 33.70 26.24
N ASP A 140 46.35 34.85 26.75
CA ASP A 140 45.51 35.99 27.13
C ASP A 140 44.28 35.59 27.98
N VAL A 141 44.50 34.67 28.93
CA VAL A 141 43.44 34.08 29.73
C VAL A 141 42.81 35.12 30.65
N VAL A 142 41.49 35.24 30.58
CA VAL A 142 40.64 36.03 31.46
C VAL A 142 39.70 35.08 32.19
N LEU A 143 39.81 35.02 33.52
CA LEU A 143 38.90 34.28 34.38
C LEU A 143 37.94 35.26 35.06
N THR A 144 36.64 35.04 34.94
CA THR A 144 35.62 35.85 35.63
C THR A 144 34.88 34.98 36.62
N LEU A 145 35.02 35.28 37.91
CA LEU A 145 34.37 34.57 39.00
C LEU A 145 33.14 35.35 39.46
N GLY A 146 31.97 34.76 39.25
CA GLY A 146 30.71 35.26 39.80
C GLY A 146 30.23 34.33 40.91
N ALA A 147 29.99 34.86 42.11
CA ALA A 147 29.36 34.09 43.20
C ALA A 147 28.18 34.85 43.78
N GLU A 148 27.10 34.15 44.12
CA GLU A 148 25.94 34.72 44.80
C GLU A 148 25.49 33.78 45.93
N SER A 149 25.17 34.32 47.10
CA SER A 149 24.65 33.57 48.24
C SER A 149 23.47 34.31 48.86
N GLY A 150 22.28 33.70 48.83
CA GLY A 150 21.04 34.27 49.36
C GLY A 150 20.25 33.30 50.25
N ASN A 151 19.02 33.66 50.64
CA ASN A 151 18.16 32.92 51.59
C ASN A 151 17.71 31.49 51.16
N GLY A 152 18.29 30.90 50.12
CA GLY A 152 17.88 29.58 49.61
C GLY A 152 18.96 28.74 48.92
N SER A 153 20.08 29.32 48.47
CA SER A 153 21.23 28.60 47.90
C SER A 153 22.40 29.57 47.65
N ALA A 154 23.62 29.04 47.66
CA ALA A 154 24.79 29.69 47.11
C ALA A 154 25.11 29.10 45.73
N SER A 155 25.50 29.93 44.77
CA SER A 155 25.95 29.52 43.44
C SER A 155 27.23 30.25 43.07
N MET A 156 28.13 29.55 42.39
CA MET A 156 29.34 30.13 41.82
C MET A 156 29.47 29.68 40.37
N SER A 157 29.90 30.60 39.51
CA SER A 157 30.22 30.36 38.12
C SER A 157 31.58 30.98 37.82
N ILE A 158 32.50 30.19 37.27
CA ILE A 158 33.74 30.71 36.72
C ILE A 158 33.56 30.74 35.20
N GLY A 159 33.51 31.93 34.62
CA GLY A 159 33.70 32.14 33.20
C GLY A 159 35.18 32.19 32.85
N VAL A 160 35.53 31.73 31.66
CA VAL A 160 36.89 31.75 31.15
C VAL A 160 36.86 32.19 29.69
N GLY A 161 37.70 33.15 29.34
CA GLY A 161 38.01 33.53 27.96
C GLY A 161 39.51 33.38 27.74
N ALA A 162 39.93 32.85 26.60
CA ALA A 162 41.35 32.69 26.26
C ALA A 162 41.55 32.57 24.74
N GLY A 163 42.76 32.75 24.26
CA GLY A 163 43.20 32.33 22.93
C GLY A 163 43.78 30.92 22.97
N ILE A 164 43.52 30.12 21.93
CA ILE A 164 44.20 28.84 21.67
C ILE A 164 44.93 28.96 20.34
N GLU A 165 46.22 28.65 20.32
CA GLU A 165 46.97 28.54 19.08
C GLU A 165 46.70 27.20 18.39
N ILE A 166 46.31 27.27 17.12
CA ILE A 166 46.07 26.12 16.24
C ILE A 166 46.91 26.36 15.00
N GLY A 167 48.12 25.81 15.00
CA GLY A 167 49.12 26.06 13.96
C GLY A 167 49.48 27.54 13.89
N SER A 168 49.21 28.17 12.74
CA SER A 168 49.45 29.60 12.51
C SER A 168 48.29 30.51 12.91
N ALA A 169 47.15 29.93 13.31
CA ALA A 169 45.93 30.64 13.63
C ALA A 169 45.66 30.69 15.15
N GLU A 170 45.00 31.75 15.61
CA GLU A 170 44.58 31.91 16.99
C GLU A 170 43.05 31.83 17.08
N LEU A 171 42.56 30.99 18.00
CA LEU A 171 41.15 30.73 18.26
C LEU A 171 40.76 31.34 19.61
N ASP A 172 39.89 32.35 19.59
CA ASP A 172 39.25 32.83 20.81
C ASP A 172 38.25 31.78 21.32
N VAL A 173 38.45 31.33 22.55
CA VAL A 173 37.55 30.44 23.28
C VAL A 173 36.88 31.16 24.43
N ALA A 174 35.61 30.83 24.65
CA ALA A 174 34.87 31.18 25.85
C ALA A 174 34.30 29.92 26.49
N GLY A 175 34.29 29.86 27.82
CA GLY A 175 33.89 28.67 28.53
C GLY A 175 33.45 28.92 29.96
N LEU A 176 33.06 27.83 30.61
CA LEU A 176 32.74 27.79 32.01
C LEU A 176 33.62 26.74 32.70
N VAL A 177 34.06 27.08 33.91
CA VAL A 177 34.73 26.18 34.84
C VAL A 177 33.82 26.02 36.06
N GLY A 178 33.47 24.77 36.35
CA GLY A 178 32.69 24.36 37.52
C GLY A 178 33.52 23.48 38.45
N PHE A 179 33.04 23.37 39.69
CA PHE A 179 33.58 22.45 40.68
C PHE A 179 32.61 21.28 40.81
N GLY A 180 32.95 20.16 40.16
CA GLY A 180 32.22 18.91 40.26
C GLY A 180 32.73 18.01 41.39
N SER A 181 31.97 16.97 41.73
CA SER A 181 32.38 15.98 42.74
C SER A 181 33.57 15.10 42.31
N THR A 182 33.99 15.21 41.05
CA THR A 182 35.09 14.46 40.41
C THR A 182 36.28 15.35 40.01
N GLY A 183 36.25 16.64 40.36
CA GLY A 183 37.24 17.65 40.00
C GLY A 183 36.64 18.79 39.16
N TRP A 184 37.49 19.47 38.40
CA TRP A 184 37.09 20.56 37.52
C TRP A 184 36.19 20.08 36.37
N GLU A 185 35.01 20.68 36.25
CA GLU A 185 34.11 20.52 35.11
C GLU A 185 34.32 21.72 34.18
N VAL A 186 35.15 21.53 33.16
CA VAL A 186 35.55 22.60 32.24
C VAL A 186 34.84 22.39 30.92
N ALA A 187 34.27 23.45 30.35
CA ALA A 187 33.64 23.40 29.03
C ALA A 187 33.97 24.67 28.23
N PHE A 188 34.66 24.52 27.10
CA PHE A 188 35.01 25.59 26.18
C PHE A 188 34.34 25.45 24.83
N ARG A 189 34.03 26.60 24.24
CA ARG A 189 33.74 26.71 22.83
C ARG A 189 34.48 27.90 22.22
N GLY A 190 35.19 27.64 21.13
CA GLY A 190 35.74 28.68 20.27
C GLY A 190 35.22 28.53 18.85
N SER A 191 35.26 29.61 18.09
CA SER A 191 35.01 29.59 16.65
C SER A 191 36.03 30.42 15.89
N ILE A 192 36.47 29.92 14.74
CA ILE A 192 37.39 30.58 13.84
C ILE A 192 36.88 30.49 12.40
N ASP A 193 37.13 31.53 11.61
CA ASP A 193 36.62 31.64 10.24
C ASP A 193 37.19 30.55 9.33
N ALA A 194 38.49 30.24 9.46
CA ALA A 194 39.14 29.21 8.67
C ALA A 194 40.37 28.62 9.39
N LEU A 195 40.60 27.32 9.20
CA LEU A 195 41.83 26.61 9.54
C LEU A 195 42.33 25.84 8.32
N SER A 196 43.63 25.90 8.04
CA SER A 196 44.23 25.06 7.01
C SER A 196 44.47 23.64 7.52
N GLY A 197 44.66 22.70 6.60
CA GLY A 197 45.05 21.33 6.93
C GLY A 197 46.36 21.27 7.70
N ASP A 198 47.33 22.13 7.36
CA ASP A 198 48.60 22.23 8.07
C ASP A 198 48.40 22.76 9.50
N ASP A 199 47.51 23.74 9.71
CA ASP A 199 47.20 24.23 11.06
C ASP A 199 46.63 23.12 11.97
N VAL A 200 45.77 22.26 11.41
CA VAL A 200 45.20 21.11 12.12
C VAL A 200 46.26 20.05 12.41
N ILE A 201 47.17 19.80 11.46
CA ILE A 201 48.30 18.87 11.63
C ILE A 201 49.23 19.36 12.73
N ASP A 202 49.59 20.64 12.72
CA ASP A 202 50.46 21.27 13.72
C ASP A 202 49.85 21.20 15.11
N PHE A 203 48.55 21.48 15.23
CA PHE A 203 47.83 21.36 16.50
C PHE A 203 47.81 19.91 17.01
N ALA A 204 47.51 18.94 16.14
CA ALA A 204 47.52 17.52 16.50
C ALA A 204 48.92 17.02 16.90
N ASN A 205 49.96 17.47 16.20
CA ASN A 205 51.35 17.15 16.52
C ASN A 205 51.76 17.75 17.86
N THR A 206 51.38 19.01 18.15
CA THR A 206 51.65 19.67 19.44
C THR A 206 51.02 18.89 20.59
N LEU A 207 49.74 18.51 20.49
CA LEU A 207 49.06 17.71 21.52
C LEU A 207 49.71 16.33 21.69
N ASN A 208 50.00 15.63 20.59
CA ASN A 208 50.58 14.29 20.64
C ASN A 208 51.99 14.29 21.24
N GLN A 209 52.83 15.24 20.84
CA GLN A 209 54.22 15.33 21.33
C GLN A 209 54.29 15.83 22.78
N ALA A 210 53.34 16.64 23.23
CA ALA A 210 53.23 17.02 24.64
C ALA A 210 52.88 15.81 25.53
N ALA A 211 52.05 14.88 25.04
CA ALA A 211 51.70 13.65 25.75
C ALA A 211 52.79 12.56 25.67
N ASP A 212 53.41 12.38 24.49
CA ASP A 212 54.54 11.48 24.26
C ASP A 212 55.58 12.16 23.35
N PRO A 213 56.73 12.60 23.89
CA PRO A 213 57.77 13.26 23.11
C PRO A 213 58.36 12.42 21.97
N ASN A 214 58.10 11.11 21.94
CA ASN A 214 58.55 10.20 20.87
C ASN A 214 57.42 9.82 19.90
N ALA A 215 56.23 10.41 20.04
CA ALA A 215 55.11 10.18 19.13
C ALA A 215 55.53 10.52 17.68
N ALA A 216 55.09 9.69 16.75
CA ALA A 216 55.35 9.92 15.33
C ALA A 216 54.62 11.19 14.87
N THR A 217 55.37 12.12 14.28
CA THR A 217 54.82 13.35 13.71
C THR A 217 54.04 13.05 12.43
N ILE A 218 52.86 13.65 12.31
CA ILE A 218 52.12 13.67 11.05
C ILE A 218 52.84 14.65 10.12
N PRO A 219 53.29 14.23 8.92
CA PRO A 219 53.99 15.12 7.99
C PRO A 219 53.10 16.26 7.47
N ASP A 220 53.69 17.43 7.25
CA ASP A 220 53.04 18.57 6.59
C ASP A 220 52.45 18.16 5.23
N GLY A 221 51.31 18.75 4.86
CA GLY A 221 50.61 18.42 3.62
C GLY A 221 49.96 17.03 3.59
N SER A 222 49.95 16.26 4.69
CA SER A 222 49.26 14.96 4.76
C SER A 222 47.76 15.06 4.52
N LEU A 223 47.17 16.22 4.76
CA LEU A 223 45.75 16.51 4.51
C LEU A 223 45.50 17.19 3.15
N GLY A 224 46.54 17.44 2.35
CA GLY A 224 46.44 18.18 1.09
C GLY A 224 45.96 19.62 1.28
N ASP A 225 45.22 20.15 0.31
CA ASP A 225 44.65 21.51 0.34
C ASP A 225 43.32 21.57 1.13
N LEU A 226 43.26 20.83 2.24
CA LEU A 226 42.11 20.82 3.14
C LEU A 226 42.00 22.17 3.86
N GLU A 227 40.79 22.72 3.92
CA GLU A 227 40.47 23.95 4.62
C GLU A 227 39.16 23.74 5.41
N LEU A 228 39.18 23.99 6.71
CA LEU A 228 38.02 23.96 7.58
C LEU A 228 37.48 25.38 7.70
N ARG A 229 36.28 25.65 7.18
CA ARG A 229 35.64 26.99 7.26
C ARG A 229 34.53 27.02 8.29
N ALA A 230 34.36 28.18 8.92
CA ALA A 230 33.47 28.38 10.07
C ALA A 230 33.68 27.28 11.13
N ALA A 231 34.96 27.00 11.40
CA ALA A 231 35.36 25.94 12.30
C ALA A 231 35.02 26.35 13.74
N PHE A 232 34.56 25.40 14.53
CA PHE A 232 34.40 25.56 15.96
C PHE A 232 35.00 24.36 16.68
N ILE A 233 35.51 24.63 17.87
CA ILE A 233 36.07 23.61 18.75
C ILE A 233 35.27 23.62 20.04
N ASN A 234 34.89 22.43 20.47
CA ASN A 234 34.23 22.15 21.73
C ASN A 234 35.19 21.33 22.59
N PHE A 235 35.36 21.68 23.87
CA PHE A 235 36.18 20.89 24.80
C PHE A 235 35.49 20.77 26.15
N ALA A 236 35.12 19.56 26.54
CA ALA A 236 34.52 19.23 27.83
C ALA A 236 34.95 17.83 28.31
N PRO A 237 36.17 17.65 28.84
CA PRO A 237 36.80 16.35 29.04
C PRO A 237 36.13 15.47 30.12
N LYS A 238 35.32 16.05 31.01
CA LYS A 238 34.73 15.38 32.18
C LYS A 238 33.27 15.77 32.41
N GLY A 239 32.42 15.59 31.40
CA GLY A 239 31.00 15.94 31.47
C GLY A 239 30.73 17.26 30.77
N GLY A 240 30.03 17.19 29.64
CA GLY A 240 29.61 18.29 28.80
C GLY A 240 28.81 19.33 29.56
N ASN A 241 28.55 20.45 28.89
CA ASN A 241 27.85 21.57 29.50
C ASN A 241 26.61 21.93 28.67
N ALA A 242 25.44 21.55 29.18
CA ALA A 242 24.16 21.83 28.53
C ALA A 242 23.87 23.33 28.39
N ALA A 243 24.37 24.18 29.29
CA ALA A 243 24.19 25.63 29.21
C ALA A 243 25.00 26.24 28.04
N LEU A 244 26.10 25.59 27.66
CA LEU A 244 26.93 25.97 26.50
C LEU A 244 26.59 25.16 25.24
N GLY A 245 25.71 24.16 25.35
CA GLY A 245 25.40 23.22 24.27
C GLY A 245 26.59 22.35 23.87
N ILE A 246 27.51 22.08 24.80
CA ILE A 246 28.74 21.29 24.56
C ILE A 246 28.51 19.86 25.07
N ALA A 247 28.76 18.87 24.21
CA ALA A 247 28.75 17.46 24.58
C ALA A 247 30.07 17.06 25.28
N ASP A 248 30.05 15.94 26.03
CA ASP A 248 31.24 15.37 26.66
C ASP A 248 32.33 15.07 25.62
N GLY A 249 33.57 15.42 25.94
CA GLY A 249 34.75 15.12 25.13
C GLY A 249 35.34 16.32 24.39
N PHE A 250 36.08 16.04 23.31
CA PHE A 250 36.63 17.05 22.41
C PHE A 250 35.93 16.97 21.06
N GLY A 251 35.40 18.08 20.57
CA GLY A 251 34.69 18.17 19.31
C GLY A 251 35.32 19.21 18.37
N ILE A 252 35.43 18.89 17.08
CA ILE A 252 35.72 19.87 16.02
C ILE A 252 34.60 19.79 15.00
N GLY A 253 33.93 20.91 14.74
CA GLY A 253 32.95 21.01 13.66
C GLY A 253 33.30 22.12 12.68
N ALA A 254 33.07 21.88 11.40
CA ALA A 254 33.38 22.82 10.33
C ALA A 254 32.64 22.48 9.04
N ALA A 255 32.72 23.37 8.06
CA ALA A 255 32.55 23.04 6.66
C ALA A 255 33.93 22.72 6.05
N PHE A 256 34.12 21.47 5.63
CA PHE A 256 35.37 20.95 5.08
C PHE A 256 35.44 21.23 3.59
N TYR A 257 36.48 21.92 3.14
CA TYR A 257 36.78 22.20 1.74
C TYR A 257 38.09 21.52 1.36
N ASN A 258 38.16 20.99 0.13
CA ASN A 258 39.41 20.55 -0.46
C ASN A 258 39.50 21.16 -1.86
N ASP A 259 40.63 21.78 -2.21
CA ASP A 259 40.80 22.56 -3.44
C ASP A 259 39.69 23.62 -3.64
N GLY A 260 39.22 24.23 -2.54
CA GLY A 260 38.14 25.22 -2.55
C GLY A 260 36.73 24.65 -2.86
N LYS A 261 36.57 23.33 -2.95
CA LYS A 261 35.28 22.65 -3.12
C LYS A 261 34.80 22.08 -1.79
N LEU A 262 33.55 22.36 -1.42
CA LEU A 262 32.92 21.77 -0.23
C LEU A 262 32.87 20.24 -0.40
N ILE A 263 33.54 19.52 0.49
CA ILE A 263 33.52 18.05 0.55
C ILE A 263 32.54 17.55 1.60
N GLY A 264 32.24 18.35 2.62
CA GLY A 264 31.20 18.06 3.60
C GLY A 264 31.13 19.11 4.70
N SER A 265 30.14 19.04 5.57
CA SER A 265 30.04 19.84 6.79
C SER A 265 29.55 18.98 7.93
N GLY A 266 30.06 19.20 9.14
CA GLY A 266 29.68 18.35 10.25
C GLY A 266 30.59 18.50 11.45
N GLU A 267 30.51 17.54 12.36
CA GLU A 267 31.28 17.53 13.60
C GLU A 267 31.91 16.15 13.84
N PHE A 268 33.15 16.19 14.32
CA PHE A 268 33.88 15.06 14.87
C PHE A 268 33.95 15.21 16.37
N ILE A 269 33.55 14.21 17.14
CA ILE A 269 33.53 14.22 18.59
C ILE A 269 34.29 13.01 19.12
N VAL A 270 35.20 13.25 20.06
CA VAL A 270 35.94 12.23 20.80
C VAL A 270 35.51 12.32 22.26
N ASP A 271 34.68 11.38 22.70
CA ASP A 271 34.40 11.16 24.12
C ASP A 271 35.61 10.43 24.74
N LEU A 272 36.44 11.23 25.41
CA LEU A 272 37.67 10.79 26.06
C LEU A 272 37.40 9.82 27.23
N ALA A 273 36.25 9.95 27.91
CA ALA A 273 35.94 9.14 29.08
C ALA A 273 35.55 7.71 28.69
N ASN A 274 34.78 7.57 27.60
CA ASN A 274 34.29 6.28 27.14
C ASN A 274 35.10 5.70 25.97
N GLY A 275 36.09 6.44 25.46
CA GLY A 275 36.89 6.04 24.30
C GLY A 275 36.03 5.89 23.05
N VAL A 276 35.06 6.79 22.87
CA VAL A 276 34.13 6.77 21.74
C VAL A 276 34.49 7.89 20.78
N PHE A 277 34.58 7.57 19.50
CA PHE A 277 34.69 8.54 18.42
C PHE A 277 33.38 8.56 17.62
N GLU A 278 32.86 9.75 17.35
CA GLU A 278 31.67 9.98 16.52
C GLU A 278 32.00 11.01 15.44
N ALA A 279 31.49 10.79 14.23
CA ALA A 279 31.58 11.74 13.14
C ALA A 279 30.22 11.79 12.43
N GLY A 280 29.57 12.95 12.45
CA GLY A 280 28.36 13.22 11.68
C GLY A 280 28.68 14.21 10.58
N LEU A 281 28.63 13.78 9.32
CA LEU A 281 29.00 14.59 8.16
C LEU A 281 27.86 14.64 7.14
N ASP A 282 27.48 15.85 6.77
CA ASP A 282 26.64 16.15 5.61
C ASP A 282 27.54 16.40 4.39
N VAL A 283 27.57 15.45 3.47
CA VAL A 283 28.35 15.45 2.25
C VAL A 283 27.41 15.78 1.07
N PRO A 284 27.58 16.91 0.37
CA PRO A 284 26.67 17.30 -0.72
C PRO A 284 26.57 16.24 -1.81
N LYS A 285 27.70 15.58 -2.12
CA LYS A 285 27.80 14.62 -3.20
C LYS A 285 28.97 13.66 -2.95
N LEU A 286 28.67 12.36 -3.00
CA LEU A 286 29.65 11.28 -2.91
C LEU A 286 29.66 10.51 -4.22
N ASP A 287 30.82 10.48 -4.89
CA ASP A 287 31.04 9.72 -6.11
C ASP A 287 31.58 8.32 -5.76
N LEU A 288 30.82 7.29 -6.11
CA LEU A 288 31.19 5.88 -5.94
C LEU A 288 31.52 5.21 -7.29
N GLY A 289 31.94 5.99 -8.29
CA GLY A 289 32.33 5.53 -9.62
C GLY A 289 31.17 5.67 -10.62
N PRO A 290 30.42 4.59 -10.93
CA PRO A 290 29.24 4.69 -11.79
C PRO A 290 27.99 5.22 -11.07
N LEU A 291 28.07 5.40 -9.75
CA LEU A 291 26.96 5.84 -8.90
C LEU A 291 27.32 7.15 -8.21
N GLU A 292 26.47 8.14 -8.38
CA GLU A 292 26.55 9.42 -7.71
C GLU A 292 25.45 9.50 -6.67
N ILE A 293 25.84 9.69 -5.40
CA ILE A 293 24.90 9.87 -4.30
C ILE A 293 24.91 11.34 -3.90
N SER A 294 23.74 11.94 -3.78
CA SER A 294 23.49 13.32 -3.34
C SER A 294 22.94 13.34 -1.93
N ASP A 295 23.09 14.48 -1.24
CA ASP A 295 22.58 14.72 0.12
C ASP A 295 22.98 13.59 1.09
N VAL A 296 24.28 13.29 1.09
CA VAL A 296 24.83 12.13 1.77
C VAL A 296 25.09 12.45 3.23
N LEU A 297 24.39 11.76 4.13
CA LEU A 297 24.70 11.75 5.55
C LEU A 297 25.64 10.58 5.86
N VAL A 298 26.81 10.89 6.40
CA VAL A 298 27.77 9.90 6.90
C VAL A 298 27.80 10.00 8.42
N ASP A 299 27.48 8.89 9.08
CA ASP A 299 27.54 8.73 10.53
C ASP A 299 28.53 7.60 10.85
N ILE A 300 29.66 7.98 11.42
CA ILE A 300 30.72 7.07 11.85
C ILE A 300 30.73 7.06 13.38
N ARG A 301 30.61 5.88 13.97
CA ARG A 301 30.84 5.67 15.40
C ARG A 301 31.85 4.57 15.59
N LEU A 302 32.88 4.82 16.40
CA LEU A 302 33.83 3.82 16.86
C LEU A 302 33.71 3.74 18.38
N ALA A 303 33.20 2.62 18.88
CA ALA A 303 32.98 2.37 20.30
C ALA A 303 33.19 0.88 20.63
N PRO A 304 33.65 0.52 21.85
CA PRO A 304 33.99 -0.87 22.18
C PRO A 304 32.91 -1.92 21.85
N ASN A 305 31.63 -1.55 21.98
CA ASN A 305 30.50 -2.46 21.77
C ASN A 305 29.46 -1.96 20.74
N ASN A 306 29.71 -0.81 20.09
CA ASN A 306 28.71 -0.16 19.24
C ASN A 306 29.37 0.65 18.11
N SER A 307 30.31 0.04 17.39
CA SER A 307 30.89 0.66 16.21
C SER A 307 29.99 0.47 14.99
N HIS A 308 29.73 1.55 14.27
CA HIS A 308 29.04 1.52 13.00
C HIS A 308 29.60 2.56 12.02
N TYR A 309 29.43 2.24 10.74
CA TYR A 309 29.59 3.16 9.63
C TYR A 309 28.26 3.17 8.88
N HIS A 310 27.58 4.29 8.92
CA HIS A 310 26.26 4.49 8.33
C HIS A 310 26.34 5.60 7.28
N VAL A 311 25.81 5.33 6.09
CA VAL A 311 25.77 6.26 4.98
C VAL A 311 24.37 6.24 4.42
N ALA A 312 23.70 7.39 4.39
CA ALA A 312 22.39 7.54 3.79
C ALA A 312 22.43 8.66 2.74
N GLY A 313 21.65 8.55 1.67
CA GLY A 313 21.57 9.59 0.65
C GLY A 313 20.62 9.22 -0.48
N THR A 314 20.60 10.04 -1.53
CA THR A 314 19.76 9.80 -2.72
C THR A 314 20.63 9.56 -3.95
N ALA A 315 20.23 8.65 -4.82
CA ALA A 315 20.94 8.41 -6.08
C ALA A 315 19.97 8.22 -7.24
N GLN A 316 20.36 8.63 -8.45
CA GLN A 316 19.62 8.27 -9.65
C GLN A 316 19.97 6.85 -10.08
N LEU A 317 18.99 5.95 -10.02
CA LEU A 317 19.10 4.58 -10.53
C LEU A 317 17.95 4.30 -11.48
N LEU A 318 18.28 3.81 -12.68
CA LEU A 318 17.30 3.38 -13.68
C LEU A 318 16.24 4.47 -14.03
N GLY A 319 16.63 5.74 -14.00
CA GLY A 319 15.75 6.87 -14.30
C GLY A 319 14.82 7.31 -13.16
N ALA A 320 14.98 6.74 -11.95
CA ALA A 320 14.27 7.14 -10.74
C ALA A 320 15.24 7.61 -9.66
N GLU A 321 14.76 8.49 -8.78
CA GLU A 321 15.47 8.87 -7.56
C GLU A 321 15.25 7.78 -6.49
N VAL A 322 16.34 7.30 -5.90
CA VAL A 322 16.35 6.18 -4.96
C VAL A 322 17.01 6.64 -3.67
N ALA A 323 16.30 6.49 -2.55
CA ALA A 323 16.89 6.65 -1.24
C ALA A 323 17.71 5.39 -0.92
N LEU A 324 19.01 5.58 -0.66
CA LEU A 324 19.97 4.54 -0.33
C LEU A 324 20.40 4.70 1.14
N GLU A 325 20.47 3.59 1.85
CA GLU A 325 20.96 3.51 3.23
C GLU A 325 21.90 2.31 3.35
N GLY A 326 23.18 2.57 3.61
CA GLY A 326 24.21 1.58 3.88
C GLY A 326 24.62 1.62 5.33
N LYS A 327 24.56 0.50 6.04
CA LYS A 327 25.03 0.38 7.41
C LYS A 327 25.97 -0.82 7.55
N ILE A 328 27.16 -0.54 8.03
CA ILE A 328 28.16 -1.53 8.42
C ILE A 328 28.30 -1.45 9.93
N SER A 329 28.15 -2.58 10.62
CA SER A 329 28.44 -2.71 12.04
C SER A 329 29.35 -3.91 12.26
N SER A 330 29.85 -4.09 13.49
CA SER A 330 30.75 -5.19 13.85
C SER A 330 30.24 -6.58 13.43
N ASN A 331 28.91 -6.78 13.34
CA ASN A 331 28.31 -8.07 13.01
C ASN A 331 27.32 -8.02 11.82
N SER A 332 27.11 -6.87 11.19
CA SER A 332 26.13 -6.75 10.11
C SER A 332 26.60 -5.83 9.00
N PHE A 333 26.24 -6.19 7.78
CA PHE A 333 26.26 -5.32 6.63
C PHE A 333 24.83 -5.30 6.08
N SER A 334 24.28 -4.12 5.86
CA SER A 334 23.02 -3.94 5.15
C SER A 334 23.11 -2.75 4.22
N LEU A 335 22.81 -2.96 2.94
CA LEU A 335 22.51 -1.88 2.00
C LEU A 335 21.04 -1.99 1.61
N GLN A 336 20.27 -0.94 1.87
CA GLN A 336 18.86 -0.83 1.55
C GLN A 336 18.66 0.29 0.53
N GLY A 337 17.84 0.04 -0.48
CA GLY A 337 17.44 1.05 -1.45
C GLY A 337 15.93 1.03 -1.63
N SER A 338 15.28 2.19 -1.59
CA SER A 338 13.84 2.32 -1.88
C SER A 338 13.60 3.28 -3.03
N ALA A 339 12.86 2.82 -4.04
CA ALA A 339 12.57 3.58 -5.25
C ALA A 339 11.08 3.48 -5.61
N ALA A 340 10.50 4.58 -6.06
CA ALA A 340 9.26 4.57 -6.81
C ALA A 340 9.62 4.56 -8.30
N VAL A 341 9.51 3.41 -8.94
CA VAL A 341 9.83 3.26 -10.37
C VAL A 341 8.54 3.11 -11.16
N ASP A 342 8.38 3.90 -12.22
CA ASP A 342 7.36 3.67 -13.25
C ASP A 342 7.95 2.77 -14.33
N LEU A 343 7.78 1.46 -14.17
CA LEU A 343 8.16 0.49 -15.19
C LEU A 343 6.95 0.25 -16.10
N SER A 344 6.89 0.94 -17.24
CA SER A 344 5.87 0.69 -18.26
C SER A 344 4.42 0.76 -17.74
N GLY A 345 4.11 1.72 -16.86
CA GLY A 345 2.78 1.89 -16.25
C GLY A 345 2.56 1.11 -14.95
N LEU A 346 3.59 0.41 -14.45
CA LEU A 346 3.63 -0.16 -13.11
C LEU A 346 4.28 0.85 -12.16
N SER A 347 3.48 1.59 -11.39
CA SER A 347 3.99 2.28 -10.20
C SER A 347 4.37 1.23 -9.15
N ALA A 348 5.67 0.96 -9.02
CA ALA A 348 6.21 -0.04 -8.12
C ALA A 348 7.12 0.59 -7.06
N SER A 349 6.90 0.21 -5.80
CA SER A 349 7.89 0.41 -4.74
C SER A 349 8.89 -0.74 -4.82
N VAL A 350 10.14 -0.44 -5.18
CA VAL A 350 11.22 -1.41 -5.24
C VAL A 350 12.08 -1.26 -3.98
N GLN A 351 12.18 -2.33 -3.19
CA GLN A 351 13.13 -2.43 -2.10
C GLN A 351 14.27 -3.34 -2.51
N PHE A 352 15.49 -2.82 -2.52
CA PHE A 352 16.73 -3.60 -2.65
C PHE A 352 17.29 -3.85 -1.26
N ILE A 353 17.69 -5.08 -0.97
CA ILE A 353 18.36 -5.46 0.27
C ILE A 353 19.59 -6.27 -0.11
N VAL A 354 20.77 -5.76 0.24
CA VAL A 354 22.02 -6.52 0.21
C VAL A 354 22.38 -6.88 1.63
N ASP A 355 22.39 -8.18 1.93
CA ASP A 355 22.84 -8.73 3.20
C ASP A 355 23.81 -9.90 2.98
N GLN A 356 24.18 -10.60 4.05
CA GLN A 356 25.10 -11.74 4.02
C GLN A 356 24.61 -12.91 3.13
N ASN A 357 23.33 -12.92 2.72
CA ASN A 357 22.68 -13.93 1.90
C ASN A 357 22.54 -13.53 0.42
N GLY A 358 23.02 -12.34 0.02
CA GLY A 358 23.04 -11.86 -1.37
C GLY A 358 22.17 -10.63 -1.64
N VAL A 359 21.91 -10.35 -2.93
CA VAL A 359 21.15 -9.17 -3.38
C VAL A 359 19.71 -9.58 -3.68
N ARG A 360 18.78 -9.22 -2.80
CA ARG A 360 17.34 -9.45 -2.98
C ARG A 360 16.66 -8.15 -3.41
N PHE A 361 15.72 -8.24 -4.35
CA PHE A 361 14.79 -7.14 -4.62
C PHE A 361 13.35 -7.62 -4.46
N VAL A 362 12.50 -6.72 -3.98
CA VAL A 362 11.06 -6.89 -3.92
C VAL A 362 10.41 -5.66 -4.53
N ALA A 363 9.67 -5.84 -5.61
CA ALA A 363 8.86 -4.80 -6.22
C ALA A 363 7.38 -5.08 -5.95
N THR A 364 6.68 -4.11 -5.37
CA THR A 364 5.22 -4.20 -5.17
C THR A 364 4.54 -3.20 -6.08
N SER A 365 3.69 -3.69 -6.99
CA SER A 365 2.96 -2.84 -7.93
C SER A 365 1.57 -2.48 -7.38
N GLY A 366 1.19 -1.20 -7.49
CA GLY A 366 -0.15 -0.70 -7.22
C GLY A 366 -0.88 -0.14 -8.45
N GLY A 367 -2.21 -0.08 -8.39
CA GLY A 367 -3.06 0.73 -9.28
C GLY A 367 -3.12 0.29 -10.75
N GLY A 368 -2.17 0.77 -11.57
CA GLY A 368 -2.21 0.64 -13.04
C GLY A 368 -2.20 -0.81 -13.54
N ALA A 369 -1.28 -1.62 -13.02
CA ALA A 369 -1.16 -3.03 -13.43
C ALA A 369 -2.30 -3.92 -12.91
N ILE A 370 -2.86 -3.57 -11.74
CA ILE A 370 -4.05 -4.23 -11.19
C ILE A 370 -5.22 -4.08 -12.17
N ASN A 371 -5.42 -2.87 -12.71
CA ASN A 371 -6.44 -2.60 -13.70
C ASN A 371 -6.12 -3.30 -15.03
N ALA A 372 -4.86 -3.28 -15.49
CA ALA A 372 -4.47 -3.94 -16.74
C ALA A 372 -4.69 -5.47 -16.71
N VAL A 373 -4.38 -6.14 -15.59
CA VAL A 373 -4.66 -7.59 -15.42
C VAL A 373 -6.17 -7.85 -15.41
N LYS A 374 -6.96 -7.00 -14.73
CA LYS A 374 -8.43 -7.09 -14.73
C LYS A 374 -9.02 -6.88 -16.12
N ASP A 375 -8.52 -5.90 -16.87
CA ASP A 375 -8.99 -5.58 -18.22
C ASP A 375 -8.66 -6.71 -19.19
N ASN A 376 -7.47 -7.31 -19.08
CA ASN A 376 -7.07 -8.48 -19.89
C ASN A 376 -7.96 -9.70 -19.57
N LEU A 377 -8.21 -9.98 -18.29
CA LEU A 377 -9.15 -11.02 -17.84
C LEU A 377 -10.56 -10.78 -18.40
N THR A 378 -11.04 -9.53 -18.29
CA THR A 378 -12.37 -9.12 -18.80
C THR A 378 -12.48 -9.30 -20.29
N SER A 379 -11.46 -8.90 -21.04
CA SER A 379 -11.40 -9.10 -22.49
C SER A 379 -11.36 -10.59 -22.87
N GLY A 380 -10.60 -11.40 -22.15
CA GLY A 380 -10.51 -12.84 -22.36
C GLY A 380 -11.85 -13.56 -22.13
N ILE A 381 -12.51 -13.32 -21.00
CA ILE A 381 -13.81 -13.91 -20.69
C ILE A 381 -14.88 -13.44 -21.68
N ARG A 382 -14.91 -12.15 -22.06
CA ARG A 382 -15.85 -11.65 -23.07
C ARG A 382 -15.63 -12.30 -24.44
N ALA A 383 -14.39 -12.54 -24.85
CA ALA A 383 -14.12 -13.22 -26.11
C ALA A 383 -14.66 -14.66 -26.12
N VAL A 384 -14.45 -15.42 -25.04
CA VAL A 384 -14.98 -16.78 -24.89
C VAL A 384 -16.51 -16.77 -24.81
N ALA A 385 -17.10 -15.83 -24.08
CA ALA A 385 -18.54 -15.68 -23.97
C ALA A 385 -19.22 -15.31 -25.31
N ASN A 386 -18.60 -14.46 -26.12
CA ASN A 386 -19.12 -14.15 -27.46
C ASN A 386 -19.13 -15.39 -28.36
N VAL A 387 -18.12 -16.27 -28.24
CA VAL A 387 -18.10 -17.55 -28.97
C VAL A 387 -19.20 -18.49 -28.45
N ALA A 388 -19.39 -18.57 -27.13
CA ALA A 388 -20.45 -19.37 -26.51
C ALA A 388 -21.85 -18.88 -26.94
N GLN A 389 -22.10 -17.57 -26.94
CA GLN A 389 -23.37 -16.98 -27.36
C GLN A 389 -23.64 -17.25 -28.83
N ALA A 390 -22.65 -17.10 -29.72
CA ALA A 390 -22.80 -17.42 -31.13
C ALA A 390 -23.14 -18.91 -31.38
N ALA A 391 -22.61 -19.82 -30.56
CA ALA A 391 -22.94 -21.25 -30.63
C ALA A 391 -24.38 -21.53 -30.17
N ILE A 392 -24.87 -20.85 -29.13
CA ILE A 392 -26.25 -20.93 -28.64
C ILE A 392 -27.21 -20.37 -29.72
N ASP A 393 -26.90 -19.20 -30.28
CA ASP A 393 -27.72 -18.55 -31.31
C ASP A 393 -27.86 -19.46 -32.56
N ALA A 394 -26.75 -20.06 -33.02
CA ALA A 394 -26.76 -20.99 -34.14
C ALA A 394 -27.58 -22.28 -33.85
N ALA A 395 -27.52 -22.79 -32.61
CA ALA A 395 -28.33 -23.93 -32.20
C ALA A 395 -29.83 -23.58 -32.13
N GLN A 396 -30.17 -22.38 -31.64
CA GLN A 396 -31.54 -21.87 -31.59
C GLN A 396 -32.14 -21.69 -33.00
N GLU A 397 -31.37 -21.15 -33.95
CA GLU A 397 -31.77 -21.06 -35.37
C GLU A 397 -32.08 -22.45 -35.96
N GLY A 398 -31.32 -23.48 -35.57
CA GLY A 398 -31.57 -24.87 -35.96
C GLY A 398 -32.91 -25.42 -35.45
N VAL A 399 -33.26 -25.13 -34.19
CA VAL A 399 -34.55 -25.49 -33.59
C VAL A 399 -35.71 -24.78 -34.29
N ASP A 400 -35.57 -23.48 -34.55
CA ASP A 400 -36.60 -22.68 -35.21
C ASP A 400 -36.88 -23.16 -36.64
N LEU A 401 -35.83 -23.52 -37.39
CA LEU A 401 -35.96 -24.11 -38.72
C LEU A 401 -36.69 -25.46 -38.70
N ALA A 402 -36.37 -26.31 -37.71
CA ALA A 402 -37.02 -27.60 -37.53
C ALA A 402 -38.52 -27.44 -37.18
N LYS A 403 -38.86 -26.52 -36.27
CA LYS A 403 -40.26 -26.19 -35.91
C LYS A 403 -41.05 -25.67 -37.10
N LYS A 404 -40.42 -24.83 -37.93
CA LYS A 404 -41.03 -24.33 -39.18
C LYS A 404 -41.30 -25.46 -40.18
N ALA A 405 -40.41 -26.44 -40.30
CA ALA A 405 -40.61 -27.60 -41.17
C ALA A 405 -41.78 -28.48 -40.69
N VAL A 406 -41.92 -28.69 -39.37
CA VAL A 406 -43.07 -29.37 -38.77
C VAL A 406 -44.37 -28.63 -39.09
N ALA A 407 -44.43 -27.31 -38.86
CA ALA A 407 -45.63 -26.52 -39.14
C ALA A 407 -46.08 -26.58 -40.62
N ASN A 408 -45.12 -26.59 -41.56
CA ASN A 408 -45.42 -26.77 -42.98
C ASN A 408 -46.00 -28.18 -43.27
N LEU A 409 -45.41 -29.23 -42.69
CA LEU A 409 -45.92 -30.60 -42.86
C LEU A 409 -47.29 -30.80 -42.23
N GLU A 410 -47.60 -30.15 -41.11
CA GLU A 410 -48.95 -30.14 -40.52
C GLU A 410 -49.97 -29.49 -41.45
N ALA A 411 -49.60 -28.36 -42.09
CA ALA A 411 -50.45 -27.69 -43.06
C ALA A 411 -50.67 -28.56 -44.32
N ASP A 412 -49.62 -29.20 -44.85
CA ASP A 412 -49.71 -30.12 -45.98
C ASP A 412 -50.56 -31.35 -45.65
N LEU A 413 -50.42 -31.90 -44.43
CA LEU A 413 -51.22 -33.03 -43.94
C LEU A 413 -52.71 -32.65 -43.84
N ALA A 414 -53.01 -31.45 -43.34
CA ALA A 414 -54.39 -30.96 -43.28
C ALA A 414 -55.01 -30.80 -44.68
N ALA A 415 -54.24 -30.28 -45.65
CA ALA A 415 -54.68 -30.17 -47.04
C ALA A 415 -54.90 -31.56 -47.68
N ALA A 416 -53.96 -32.50 -47.51
CA ALA A 416 -54.07 -33.85 -48.04
C ALA A 416 -55.28 -34.62 -47.46
N ARG A 417 -55.58 -34.42 -46.16
CA ARG A 417 -56.79 -34.97 -45.53
C ARG A 417 -58.07 -34.41 -46.14
N ALA A 418 -58.11 -33.10 -46.40
CA ALA A 418 -59.27 -32.46 -47.03
C ALA A 418 -59.53 -32.99 -48.46
N ASP A 419 -58.48 -33.14 -49.26
CA ASP A 419 -58.58 -33.68 -50.62
C ASP A 419 -59.00 -35.16 -50.64
N ALA A 420 -58.43 -35.97 -49.74
CA ALA A 420 -58.81 -37.37 -49.58
C ALA A 420 -60.27 -37.51 -49.10
N GLN A 421 -60.74 -36.64 -48.20
CA GLN A 421 -62.13 -36.61 -47.76
C GLN A 421 -63.08 -36.32 -48.92
N LYS A 422 -62.73 -35.36 -49.78
CA LYS A 422 -63.52 -35.04 -50.98
C LYS A 422 -63.66 -36.24 -51.91
N ALA A 423 -62.58 -37.00 -52.14
CA ALA A 423 -62.63 -38.22 -52.97
C ALA A 423 -63.51 -39.31 -52.34
N VAL A 424 -63.44 -39.51 -51.02
CA VAL A 424 -64.31 -40.45 -50.30
C VAL A 424 -65.79 -40.05 -50.43
N ASP A 425 -66.10 -38.76 -50.33
CA ASP A 425 -67.47 -38.26 -50.45
C ASP A 425 -68.02 -38.43 -51.88
N GLU A 426 -67.20 -38.24 -52.91
CA GLU A 426 -67.56 -38.52 -54.30
C GLU A 426 -67.85 -40.02 -54.55
N ILE A 427 -67.06 -40.91 -53.94
CA ILE A 427 -67.29 -42.37 -54.01
C ILE A 427 -68.62 -42.74 -53.33
N LYS A 428 -68.89 -42.21 -52.13
CA LYS A 428 -70.17 -42.41 -51.42
C LYS A 428 -71.36 -41.95 -52.26
N ALA A 429 -71.27 -40.75 -52.85
CA ALA A 429 -72.32 -40.21 -53.71
C ALA A 429 -72.60 -41.11 -54.94
N ASN A 430 -71.57 -41.71 -55.53
CA ASN A 430 -71.72 -42.64 -56.65
C ASN A 430 -72.31 -44.00 -56.23
N ILE A 431 -71.98 -44.49 -55.04
CA ILE A 431 -72.60 -45.70 -54.46
C ILE A 431 -74.08 -45.48 -54.18
N ASP A 432 -74.45 -44.31 -53.65
CA ASP A 432 -75.85 -43.95 -53.41
C ASP A 432 -76.64 -43.90 -54.73
N LYS A 433 -76.06 -43.34 -55.79
CA LYS A 433 -76.66 -43.38 -57.15
C LYS A 433 -76.83 -44.81 -57.65
N ALA A 434 -75.81 -45.66 -57.51
CA ALA A 434 -75.88 -47.06 -57.92
C ALA A 434 -76.94 -47.84 -57.12
N LYS A 435 -77.04 -47.58 -55.81
CA LYS A 435 -78.06 -48.15 -54.93
C LYS A 435 -79.48 -47.76 -55.36
N ALA A 436 -79.70 -46.48 -55.69
CA ALA A 436 -81.00 -46.00 -56.18
C ALA A 436 -81.44 -46.73 -57.47
N VAL A 437 -80.50 -47.06 -58.37
CA VAL A 437 -80.78 -47.87 -59.58
C VAL A 437 -81.22 -49.28 -59.22
N VAL A 438 -80.54 -49.93 -58.25
CA VAL A 438 -80.92 -51.26 -57.76
C VAL A 438 -82.30 -51.24 -57.10
N ASP A 439 -82.56 -50.27 -56.23
CA ASP A 439 -83.84 -50.14 -55.52
C ASP A 439 -85.00 -49.92 -56.50
N SER A 440 -84.79 -49.12 -57.55
CA SER A 440 -85.75 -48.93 -58.65
C SER A 440 -86.00 -50.24 -59.44
N ALA A 441 -84.93 -50.99 -59.76
CA ALA A 441 -85.05 -52.27 -60.44
C ALA A 441 -85.79 -53.32 -59.58
N LEU A 442 -85.53 -53.35 -58.26
CA LEU A 442 -86.22 -54.20 -57.30
C LEU A 442 -87.71 -53.87 -57.21
N ALA A 443 -88.06 -52.59 -57.10
CA ALA A 443 -89.45 -52.13 -57.09
C ALA A 443 -90.18 -52.55 -58.37
N SER A 444 -89.53 -52.41 -59.54
CA SER A 444 -90.08 -52.83 -60.84
C SER A 444 -90.29 -54.35 -60.92
N LYS A 445 -89.29 -55.15 -60.51
CA LYS A 445 -89.40 -56.61 -60.40
C LYS A 445 -90.58 -57.03 -59.53
N ASN A 446 -90.72 -56.44 -58.34
CA ASN A 446 -91.78 -56.77 -57.38
C ASN A 446 -93.17 -56.39 -57.92
N TYR A 447 -93.29 -55.24 -58.60
CA TYR A 447 -94.52 -54.85 -59.28
C TYR A 447 -94.95 -55.88 -60.33
N TRP A 448 -94.04 -56.28 -61.22
CA TRP A 448 -94.33 -57.25 -62.27
C TRP A 448 -94.56 -58.67 -61.75
N GLY A 449 -93.94 -59.04 -60.62
CA GLY A 449 -94.23 -60.29 -59.92
C GLY A 449 -95.68 -60.35 -59.43
N ARG A 450 -96.19 -59.25 -58.86
CA ARG A 450 -97.61 -59.11 -58.49
C ARG A 450 -98.53 -59.18 -59.71
N GLN A 451 -98.18 -58.49 -60.80
CA GLN A 451 -98.95 -58.52 -62.06
C GLN A 451 -99.02 -59.91 -62.69
N LYS A 452 -97.90 -60.64 -62.73
CA LYS A 452 -97.83 -62.03 -63.20
C LYS A 452 -98.77 -62.92 -62.38
N SER A 453 -98.68 -62.87 -61.06
CA SER A 453 -99.53 -63.67 -60.15
C SER A 453 -101.02 -63.35 -60.34
N TYR A 454 -101.37 -62.07 -60.41
CA TYR A 454 -102.75 -61.62 -60.63
C TYR A 454 -103.32 -62.14 -61.96
N ARG A 455 -102.56 -61.99 -63.06
CA ARG A 455 -103.00 -62.43 -64.39
C ARG A 455 -103.04 -63.95 -64.53
N TYR A 456 -102.16 -64.67 -63.86
CA TYR A 456 -102.20 -66.13 -63.77
C TYR A 456 -103.50 -66.62 -63.13
N LYS A 457 -103.90 -66.03 -62.00
CA LYS A 457 -105.19 -66.34 -61.35
C LYS A 457 -106.37 -66.05 -62.28
N ALA A 458 -106.35 -64.91 -62.98
CA ALA A 458 -107.40 -64.56 -63.94
C ALA A 458 -107.49 -65.53 -65.13
N TRP A 459 -106.35 -66.03 -65.62
CA TRP A 459 -106.33 -67.07 -66.65
C TRP A 459 -106.86 -68.40 -66.13
N GLN A 460 -106.47 -68.83 -64.94
CA GLN A 460 -106.98 -70.07 -64.34
C GLN A 460 -108.49 -70.04 -64.14
N ALA A 461 -109.02 -68.91 -63.68
CA ALA A 461 -110.47 -68.69 -63.61
C ALA A 461 -111.13 -68.83 -65.00
N ALA A 462 -110.63 -68.12 -66.02
CA ALA A 462 -111.18 -68.21 -67.38
C ALA A 462 -111.09 -69.62 -68.00
N LYS A 463 -110.04 -70.38 -67.64
CA LYS A 463 -109.86 -71.77 -68.04
C LYS A 463 -110.92 -72.68 -67.41
N GLN A 464 -111.22 -72.45 -66.13
CA GLN A 464 -112.30 -73.13 -65.42
C GLN A 464 -113.66 -72.78 -66.03
N ASP A 465 -113.94 -71.49 -66.25
CA ASP A 465 -115.18 -71.02 -66.89
C ASP A 465 -115.41 -71.68 -68.27
N THR A 466 -114.34 -71.85 -69.06
CA THR A 466 -114.40 -72.53 -70.36
C THR A 466 -114.71 -74.03 -70.25
N SER A 467 -114.19 -74.68 -69.21
CA SER A 467 -114.48 -76.09 -68.92
C SER A 467 -115.96 -76.30 -68.55
N ASP A 468 -116.51 -75.36 -67.77
CA ASP A 468 -117.86 -75.44 -67.22
C ASP A 468 -118.94 -74.95 -68.21
N ALA A 469 -118.54 -74.26 -69.30
CA ALA A 469 -119.46 -73.76 -70.33
C ALA A 469 -120.13 -74.88 -71.15
N LYS A 470 -121.40 -74.67 -71.53
CA LYS A 470 -122.14 -75.55 -72.45
C LYS A 470 -121.46 -75.59 -73.81
N TRP A 471 -121.58 -76.73 -74.52
CA TRP A 471 -120.81 -77.01 -75.73
C TRP A 471 -120.93 -75.93 -76.82
N TYR A 472 -122.08 -75.27 -76.95
CA TYR A 472 -122.31 -74.19 -77.92
C TYR A 472 -121.70 -72.84 -77.51
N ASP A 473 -121.45 -72.59 -76.22
CA ASP A 473 -120.81 -71.36 -75.72
C ASP A 473 -119.28 -71.47 -75.58
N LYS A 474 -118.74 -72.69 -75.68
CA LYS A 474 -117.29 -72.97 -75.55
C LYS A 474 -116.40 -72.10 -76.45
N PRO A 475 -116.73 -71.83 -77.73
CA PRO A 475 -115.88 -70.99 -78.58
C PRO A 475 -115.70 -69.58 -78.01
N TYR A 476 -116.75 -69.00 -77.43
CA TYR A 476 -116.70 -67.67 -76.82
C TYR A 476 -115.80 -67.67 -75.57
N TYR A 477 -116.04 -68.57 -74.61
CA TYR A 477 -115.23 -68.66 -73.39
C TYR A 477 -113.77 -69.03 -73.70
N LYS A 478 -113.52 -69.87 -74.71
CA LYS A 478 -112.16 -70.22 -75.15
C LYS A 478 -111.41 -69.00 -75.69
N SER A 479 -112.08 -68.09 -76.38
CA SER A 479 -111.45 -66.84 -76.84
C SER A 479 -111.01 -65.96 -75.67
N ILE A 480 -111.79 -65.92 -74.59
CA ILE A 480 -111.46 -65.20 -73.35
C ILE A 480 -110.29 -65.87 -72.63
N GLU A 481 -110.28 -67.19 -72.50
CA GLU A 481 -109.17 -67.96 -71.92
C GLU A 481 -107.85 -67.65 -72.65
N VAL A 482 -107.83 -67.69 -73.98
CA VAL A 482 -106.65 -67.38 -74.80
C VAL A 482 -106.19 -65.93 -74.60
N ALA A 483 -107.11 -64.96 -74.54
CA ALA A 483 -106.77 -63.58 -74.26
C ALA A 483 -106.16 -63.39 -72.86
N LYS A 484 -106.72 -64.05 -71.83
CA LYS A 484 -106.16 -64.03 -70.47
C LYS A 484 -104.82 -64.74 -70.38
N TYR A 485 -104.64 -65.85 -71.11
CA TYR A 485 -103.36 -66.56 -71.22
C TYR A 485 -102.29 -65.68 -71.85
N SER A 486 -102.59 -65.03 -72.99
CA SER A 486 -101.69 -64.08 -73.64
C SER A 486 -101.27 -62.94 -72.71
N SER A 487 -102.21 -62.39 -71.95
CA SER A 487 -101.94 -61.35 -70.94
C SER A 487 -101.04 -61.84 -69.80
N TYR A 488 -101.22 -63.10 -69.35
CA TYR A 488 -100.35 -63.76 -68.38
C TYR A 488 -98.94 -63.99 -68.95
N ILE A 489 -98.82 -64.56 -70.16
CA ILE A 489 -97.54 -64.84 -70.82
C ILE A 489 -96.74 -63.56 -71.03
N TYR A 490 -97.40 -62.47 -71.46
CA TYR A 490 -96.78 -61.15 -71.53
C TYR A 490 -96.22 -60.70 -70.17
N ALA A 491 -97.02 -60.74 -69.10
CA ALA A 491 -96.55 -60.32 -67.77
C ALA A 491 -95.47 -61.26 -67.20
N ALA A 492 -95.51 -62.55 -67.52
CA ALA A 492 -94.48 -63.51 -67.17
C ALA A 492 -93.17 -63.21 -67.91
N GLY A 493 -93.24 -62.89 -69.21
CA GLY A 493 -92.09 -62.46 -70.01
C GLY A 493 -91.46 -61.18 -69.47
N VAL A 494 -92.27 -60.14 -69.22
CA VAL A 494 -91.80 -58.88 -68.65
C VAL A 494 -91.21 -59.08 -67.25
N TYR A 495 -91.82 -59.89 -66.39
CA TYR A 495 -91.27 -60.22 -65.08
C TYR A 495 -89.89 -60.87 -65.19
N THR A 496 -89.72 -61.86 -66.07
CA THR A 496 -88.42 -62.52 -66.30
C THR A 496 -87.36 -61.51 -66.76
N THR A 497 -87.72 -60.60 -67.68
CA THR A 497 -86.83 -59.50 -68.08
C THR A 497 -86.47 -58.59 -66.90
N LYS A 498 -87.44 -58.23 -66.04
CA LYS A 498 -87.19 -57.38 -64.85
C LYS A 498 -86.37 -58.08 -63.78
N VAL A 499 -86.50 -59.41 -63.63
CA VAL A 499 -85.60 -60.21 -62.78
C VAL A 499 -84.16 -60.14 -63.31
N GLY A 500 -83.97 -60.28 -64.62
CA GLY A 500 -82.66 -60.12 -65.27
C GLY A 500 -82.06 -58.74 -65.00
N VAL A 501 -82.83 -57.67 -65.24
CA VAL A 501 -82.40 -56.27 -64.99
C VAL A 501 -82.02 -56.04 -63.52
N TYR A 502 -82.82 -56.54 -62.56
CA TYR A 502 -82.48 -56.44 -61.14
C TYR A 502 -81.19 -57.21 -60.80
N ASN A 503 -81.06 -58.45 -61.27
CA ASN A 503 -79.87 -59.25 -60.97
C ASN A 503 -78.61 -58.60 -61.54
N THR A 504 -78.67 -58.06 -62.76
CA THR A 504 -77.55 -57.31 -63.36
C THR A 504 -77.24 -56.04 -62.58
N ALA A 505 -78.25 -55.22 -62.26
CA ALA A 505 -78.05 -53.99 -61.49
C ALA A 505 -77.45 -54.28 -60.10
N ASN A 506 -77.95 -55.31 -59.41
CA ASN A 506 -77.47 -55.72 -58.09
C ASN A 506 -76.04 -56.26 -58.14
N ALA A 507 -75.68 -57.06 -59.15
CA ALA A 507 -74.31 -57.53 -59.35
C ALA A 507 -73.34 -56.37 -59.61
N VAL A 508 -73.74 -55.40 -60.44
CA VAL A 508 -72.95 -54.18 -60.70
C VAL A 508 -72.79 -53.34 -59.43
N TYR A 509 -73.85 -53.17 -58.63
CA TYR A 509 -73.78 -52.47 -57.35
C TYR A 509 -72.83 -53.14 -56.36
N ILE A 510 -72.90 -54.47 -56.21
CA ILE A 510 -71.98 -55.22 -55.35
C ILE A 510 -70.54 -55.04 -55.84
N ALA A 511 -70.29 -55.16 -57.15
CA ALA A 511 -68.95 -54.95 -57.71
C ALA A 511 -68.42 -53.52 -57.48
N ILE A 512 -69.27 -52.49 -57.63
CA ILE A 512 -68.90 -51.10 -57.34
C ILE A 512 -68.59 -50.91 -55.84
N ARG A 513 -69.41 -51.49 -54.96
CA ARG A 513 -69.21 -51.42 -53.51
C ARG A 513 -67.93 -52.15 -53.08
N ASP A 514 -67.69 -53.36 -53.58
CA ASP A 514 -66.50 -54.14 -53.25
C ASP A 514 -65.22 -53.46 -53.77
N ALA A 515 -65.26 -52.89 -54.98
CA ALA A 515 -64.16 -52.09 -55.53
C ALA A 515 -63.90 -50.80 -54.74
N ALA A 516 -64.92 -50.27 -54.06
CA ALA A 516 -64.83 -49.12 -53.16
C ALA A 516 -64.57 -49.51 -51.69
N GLY A 517 -64.48 -50.81 -51.37
CA GLY A 517 -64.34 -51.32 -50.01
C GLY A 517 -63.11 -50.79 -49.29
N TRP A 518 -62.01 -50.51 -50.00
CA TRP A 518 -60.81 -49.90 -49.42
C TRP A 518 -61.03 -48.46 -48.93
N ALA A 519 -61.94 -47.70 -49.54
CA ALA A 519 -62.28 -46.33 -49.15
C ALA A 519 -63.38 -46.27 -48.06
N LEU A 520 -64.13 -47.36 -47.85
CA LEU A 520 -65.30 -47.42 -46.98
C LEU A 520 -65.10 -48.26 -45.72
N ASP A 521 -64.33 -49.36 -45.81
CA ASP A 521 -64.20 -50.36 -44.75
C ASP A 521 -62.77 -50.41 -44.13
N ALA A 522 -61.79 -49.71 -44.72
CA ALA A 522 -60.42 -49.60 -44.21
C ALA A 522 -59.95 -48.14 -44.09
N ALA A 523 -59.92 -47.62 -42.86
CA ALA A 523 -59.27 -46.35 -42.43
C ALA A 523 -59.68 -45.01 -43.12
N GLY A 524 -60.55 -45.01 -44.13
CA GLY A 524 -61.11 -43.79 -44.72
C GLY A 524 -60.02 -42.86 -45.28
N VAL A 525 -60.07 -41.58 -44.89
CA VAL A 525 -59.09 -40.54 -45.27
C VAL A 525 -57.65 -40.92 -44.89
N GLU A 526 -57.47 -41.62 -43.78
CA GLU A 526 -56.14 -42.02 -43.28
C GLU A 526 -55.48 -43.14 -44.10
N ALA A 527 -56.24 -43.82 -44.97
CA ALA A 527 -55.69 -44.80 -45.92
C ALA A 527 -55.10 -44.16 -47.18
N ASN A 528 -55.25 -42.84 -47.37
CA ASN A 528 -54.71 -42.15 -48.53
C ASN A 528 -53.16 -42.19 -48.50
N PRO A 529 -52.49 -42.64 -49.58
CA PRO A 529 -51.02 -42.75 -49.62
C PRO A 529 -50.27 -41.46 -49.29
N GLU A 530 -50.82 -40.30 -49.65
CA GLU A 530 -50.21 -38.99 -49.37
C GLU A 530 -50.36 -38.61 -47.89
N VAL A 531 -51.51 -38.91 -47.28
CA VAL A 531 -51.74 -38.72 -45.83
C VAL A 531 -50.80 -39.62 -45.02
N ILE A 532 -50.62 -40.89 -45.43
CA ILE A 532 -49.66 -41.81 -44.81
C ILE A 532 -48.22 -41.29 -44.95
N ARG A 533 -47.82 -40.85 -46.15
CA ARG A 533 -46.49 -40.28 -46.40
C ARG A 533 -46.23 -39.06 -45.53
N LEU A 534 -47.18 -38.13 -45.44
CA LEU A 534 -47.07 -36.92 -44.64
C LEU A 534 -47.08 -37.21 -43.14
N ASN A 535 -47.85 -38.19 -42.65
CA ASN A 535 -47.78 -38.65 -41.26
C ASN A 535 -46.39 -39.21 -40.89
N ILE A 536 -45.77 -40.00 -41.78
CA ILE A 536 -44.41 -40.52 -41.59
C ILE A 536 -43.38 -39.38 -41.58
N LEU A 537 -43.49 -38.44 -42.53
CA LEU A 537 -42.61 -37.27 -42.59
C LEU A 537 -42.77 -36.37 -41.37
N LEU A 538 -43.99 -36.17 -40.86
CA LEU A 538 -44.26 -35.38 -39.67
C LEU A 538 -43.67 -36.05 -38.41
N ALA A 539 -43.78 -37.37 -38.28
CA ALA A 539 -43.14 -38.11 -37.19
C ALA A 539 -41.61 -37.99 -37.23
N ALA A 540 -41.01 -38.07 -38.42
CA ALA A 540 -39.56 -37.86 -38.61
C ALA A 540 -39.13 -36.41 -38.32
N ALA A 541 -39.94 -35.42 -38.72
CA ALA A 541 -39.68 -34.01 -38.46
C ALA A 541 -39.78 -33.66 -36.97
N ASN A 542 -40.75 -34.23 -36.24
CA ASN A 542 -40.86 -34.07 -34.78
C ASN A 542 -39.64 -34.65 -34.05
N LEU A 543 -39.15 -35.83 -34.46
CA LEU A 543 -37.88 -36.37 -33.96
C LEU A 543 -36.68 -35.45 -34.27
N GLY A 544 -36.72 -34.76 -35.42
CA GLY A 544 -35.74 -33.74 -35.78
C GLY A 544 -35.77 -32.51 -34.87
N VAL A 545 -36.94 -32.08 -34.41
CA VAL A 545 -37.10 -31.01 -33.41
C VAL A 545 -36.54 -31.45 -32.06
N ASP A 546 -36.91 -32.64 -31.58
CA ASP A 546 -36.41 -33.18 -30.31
C ASP A 546 -34.87 -33.28 -30.30
N ALA A 547 -34.28 -33.72 -31.42
CA ALA A 547 -32.82 -33.80 -31.57
C ALA A 547 -32.16 -32.42 -31.59
N ALA A 548 -32.77 -31.42 -32.24
CA ALA A 548 -32.27 -30.05 -32.25
C ALA A 548 -32.34 -29.40 -30.86
N GLU A 549 -33.44 -29.62 -30.12
CA GLU A 549 -33.58 -29.14 -28.73
C GLU A 549 -32.58 -29.82 -27.78
N LEU A 550 -32.28 -31.11 -27.98
CA LEU A 550 -31.24 -31.80 -27.24
C LEU A 550 -29.84 -31.20 -27.51
N VAL A 551 -29.54 -30.84 -28.76
CA VAL A 551 -28.28 -30.17 -29.12
C VAL A 551 -28.20 -28.79 -28.48
N LEU A 552 -29.29 -28.00 -28.53
CA LEU A 552 -29.35 -26.69 -27.84
C LEU A 552 -29.09 -26.84 -26.34
N ASN A 553 -29.79 -27.74 -25.66
CA ASN A 553 -29.58 -28.01 -24.24
C ASN A 553 -28.13 -28.46 -23.93
N GLY A 554 -27.53 -29.26 -24.82
CA GLY A 554 -26.14 -29.68 -24.70
C GLY A 554 -25.14 -28.53 -24.85
N VAL A 555 -25.38 -27.62 -25.80
CA VAL A 555 -24.56 -26.42 -26.03
C VAL A 555 -24.71 -25.44 -24.86
N GLU A 556 -25.92 -25.21 -24.35
CA GLU A 556 -26.17 -24.38 -23.16
C GLU A 556 -25.48 -24.97 -21.92
N SER A 557 -25.62 -26.28 -21.68
CA SER A 557 -24.97 -26.95 -20.55
C SER A 557 -23.44 -26.94 -20.65
N ALA A 558 -22.87 -27.07 -21.85
CA ALA A 558 -21.42 -27.02 -22.06
C ALA A 558 -20.83 -25.61 -21.84
N ASN A 559 -21.65 -24.57 -22.02
CA ASN A 559 -21.25 -23.18 -21.86
C ASN A 559 -21.69 -22.54 -20.53
N ALA A 560 -22.40 -23.28 -19.68
CA ALA A 560 -22.92 -22.79 -18.40
C ALA A 560 -21.83 -22.23 -17.48
N SER A 561 -20.65 -22.86 -17.42
CA SER A 561 -19.51 -22.39 -16.62
C SER A 561 -18.94 -21.06 -17.12
N VAL A 562 -18.91 -20.83 -18.44
CA VAL A 562 -18.44 -19.57 -19.05
C VAL A 562 -19.41 -18.43 -18.74
N LEU A 563 -20.72 -18.68 -18.81
CA LEU A 563 -21.75 -17.70 -18.46
C LEU A 563 -21.73 -17.37 -16.97
N GLN A 564 -21.49 -18.38 -16.11
CA GLN A 564 -21.35 -18.18 -14.67
C GLN A 564 -20.05 -17.42 -14.32
N ALA A 565 -18.96 -17.67 -15.05
CA ALA A 565 -17.71 -16.93 -14.90
C ALA A 565 -17.85 -15.44 -15.30
N LEU A 566 -18.70 -15.14 -16.29
CA LEU A 566 -19.08 -13.77 -16.66
C LEU A 566 -19.77 -13.03 -15.51
N GLU A 567 -20.69 -13.69 -14.81
CA GLU A 567 -21.37 -13.09 -13.64
C GLU A 567 -20.41 -12.85 -12.46
N GLN A 568 -19.39 -13.70 -12.33
CA GLN A 568 -18.40 -13.60 -11.25
C GLN A 568 -17.26 -12.62 -11.55
N ILE A 569 -17.09 -12.17 -12.80
CA ILE A 569 -15.95 -11.34 -13.20
C ILE A 569 -15.90 -9.98 -12.47
N ASP A 570 -17.06 -9.42 -12.19
CA ASP A 570 -17.18 -8.16 -11.44
C ASP A 570 -16.78 -8.32 -9.97
N SER A 571 -16.79 -9.56 -9.46
CA SER A 571 -16.34 -9.90 -8.12
C SER A 571 -14.83 -10.13 -8.02
N VAL A 572 -14.13 -10.26 -9.14
CA VAL A 572 -12.67 -10.45 -9.17
C VAL A 572 -11.97 -9.15 -8.82
N ARG A 573 -11.18 -9.16 -7.75
CA ARG A 573 -10.30 -8.05 -7.36
C ARG A 573 -8.86 -8.55 -7.25
N VAL A 574 -7.94 -7.92 -7.97
CA VAL A 574 -6.50 -8.13 -7.73
C VAL A 574 -6.09 -7.18 -6.62
N ASN A 575 -5.63 -7.73 -5.50
CA ASN A 575 -5.32 -6.98 -4.29
C ASN A 575 -3.87 -6.50 -4.29
N ARG A 576 -2.94 -7.34 -4.75
CA ARG A 576 -1.51 -7.05 -4.75
C ARG A 576 -0.78 -7.88 -5.81
N ILE A 577 0.23 -7.28 -6.44
CA ILE A 577 1.21 -7.97 -7.29
C ILE A 577 2.59 -7.76 -6.67
N THR A 578 3.22 -8.85 -6.26
CA THR A 578 4.57 -8.87 -5.68
C THR A 578 5.51 -9.55 -6.66
N ILE A 579 6.59 -8.88 -7.03
CA ILE A 579 7.67 -9.42 -7.86
C ILE A 579 8.90 -9.54 -6.96
N ALA A 580 9.43 -10.74 -6.79
CA ALA A 580 10.61 -10.98 -5.98
C ALA A 580 11.65 -11.78 -6.78
N GLY A 581 12.92 -11.43 -6.58
CA GLY A 581 14.01 -12.16 -7.20
C GLY A 581 15.35 -11.93 -6.50
N ASN A 582 16.31 -12.79 -6.85
CA ASN A 582 17.71 -12.63 -6.49
C ASN A 582 18.47 -12.17 -7.74
N VAL A 583 19.31 -11.15 -7.61
CA VAL A 583 20.08 -10.62 -8.75
C VAL A 583 21.09 -11.66 -9.26
N SER A 584 21.57 -12.57 -8.41
CA SER A 584 22.42 -13.70 -8.86
C SER A 584 21.70 -14.65 -9.82
N ASP A 585 20.37 -14.72 -9.77
CA ASP A 585 19.53 -15.62 -10.56
C ASP A 585 18.84 -14.95 -11.76
N PHE A 586 19.00 -13.61 -11.90
CA PHE A 586 18.40 -12.83 -12.98
C PHE A 586 18.84 -13.31 -14.37
N MET A 587 19.99 -13.99 -14.44
CA MET A 587 20.56 -14.50 -15.69
C MET A 587 20.00 -15.87 -16.11
N ASN A 588 19.41 -16.67 -15.20
CA ASN A 588 19.09 -18.08 -15.50
C ASN A 588 17.72 -18.61 -15.00
N SER A 589 17.04 -17.98 -14.03
CA SER A 589 15.93 -18.65 -13.30
C SER A 589 14.55 -17.99 -13.40
N GLY A 590 14.42 -16.80 -14.00
CA GLY A 590 13.15 -16.07 -14.08
C GLY A 590 12.74 -15.38 -12.77
N LEU A 591 11.80 -14.44 -12.86
CA LEU A 591 11.28 -13.67 -11.72
C LEU A 591 10.17 -14.47 -11.04
N ARG A 592 10.16 -14.55 -9.70
CA ARG A 592 9.03 -15.11 -8.98
C ARG A 592 7.99 -14.03 -8.74
N ILE A 593 6.79 -14.28 -9.25
CA ILE A 593 5.71 -13.30 -9.24
C ILE A 593 4.52 -13.91 -8.51
N THR A 594 4.03 -13.17 -7.54
CA THR A 594 2.93 -13.55 -6.67
C THR A 594 1.79 -12.55 -6.85
N LEU A 595 0.64 -13.05 -7.26
CA LEU A 595 -0.60 -12.30 -7.42
C LEU A 595 -1.57 -12.71 -6.30
N ASP A 596 -1.88 -11.77 -5.41
CA ASP A 596 -2.92 -11.91 -4.40
C ASP A 596 -4.22 -11.37 -4.98
N TYR A 597 -5.26 -12.21 -5.06
CA TYR A 597 -6.53 -11.86 -5.67
C TYR A 597 -7.71 -12.38 -4.85
N SER A 598 -8.91 -11.85 -5.07
CA SER A 598 -10.13 -12.34 -4.47
C SER A 598 -11.22 -12.57 -5.50
N VAL A 599 -11.94 -13.69 -5.41
CA VAL A 599 -13.11 -14.01 -6.24
C VAL A 599 -14.24 -14.43 -5.30
N GLY A 600 -15.43 -13.85 -5.48
CA GLY A 600 -16.58 -14.14 -4.60
C GLY A 600 -16.30 -13.84 -3.11
N GLY A 601 -15.38 -12.93 -2.80
CA GLY A 601 -14.98 -12.59 -1.43
C GLY A 601 -13.97 -13.53 -0.78
N GLN A 602 -13.48 -14.57 -1.47
CA GLN A 602 -12.41 -15.43 -0.98
C GLN A 602 -11.06 -15.00 -1.52
N ASN A 603 -10.08 -14.79 -0.64
CA ASN A 603 -8.70 -14.47 -1.02
C ASN A 603 -7.97 -15.73 -1.48
N ARG A 604 -7.24 -15.60 -2.59
CA ARG A 604 -6.42 -16.62 -3.22
C ARG A 604 -5.08 -16.03 -3.63
N GLN A 605 -4.12 -16.91 -3.85
CA GLN A 605 -2.75 -16.54 -4.19
C GLN A 605 -2.30 -17.38 -5.38
N LEU A 606 -1.84 -16.71 -6.43
CA LEU A 606 -1.26 -17.33 -7.61
C LEU A 606 0.24 -17.01 -7.64
N SER A 607 1.08 -18.03 -7.75
CA SER A 607 2.52 -17.86 -8.00
C SER A 607 2.88 -18.34 -9.40
N LEU A 608 3.77 -17.60 -10.05
CA LEU A 608 4.35 -17.99 -11.34
C LEU A 608 5.80 -17.54 -11.44
N ASP A 609 6.59 -18.35 -12.10
CA ASP A 609 7.93 -17.98 -12.54
C ASP A 609 7.79 -17.52 -14.00
N ALA A 610 8.08 -16.25 -14.28
CA ALA A 610 8.02 -15.70 -15.64
C ALA A 610 9.17 -14.74 -15.94
N SER A 611 9.42 -14.57 -17.23
CA SER A 611 10.20 -13.46 -17.75
C SER A 611 9.40 -12.15 -17.67
N ALA A 612 10.12 -11.02 -17.61
CA ALA A 612 9.50 -9.69 -17.62
C ALA A 612 8.75 -9.40 -18.94
N GLU A 613 9.18 -10.02 -20.06
CA GLU A 613 8.47 -9.94 -21.34
C GLU A 613 7.11 -10.66 -21.25
N ASN A 614 6.03 -9.92 -21.53
CA ASN A 614 4.65 -10.41 -21.55
C ASN A 614 4.05 -10.79 -20.18
N LEU A 615 4.58 -10.22 -19.09
CA LEU A 615 4.11 -10.51 -17.74
C LEU A 615 2.58 -10.37 -17.56
N ILE A 616 2.01 -9.25 -18.01
CA ILE A 616 0.57 -8.97 -17.87
C ILE A 616 -0.29 -9.99 -18.63
N GLU A 617 0.15 -10.41 -19.82
CA GLU A 617 -0.56 -11.40 -20.62
C GLU A 617 -0.48 -12.81 -20.01
N GLN A 618 0.69 -13.20 -19.50
CA GLN A 618 0.88 -14.48 -18.82
C GLN A 618 0.06 -14.56 -17.52
N LEU A 619 0.04 -13.48 -16.73
CA LEU A 619 -0.80 -13.36 -15.54
C LEU A 619 -2.29 -13.45 -15.89
N GLY A 620 -2.74 -12.71 -16.92
CA GLY A 620 -4.12 -12.72 -17.38
C GLY A 620 -4.58 -14.11 -17.82
N LYS A 621 -3.77 -14.83 -18.62
CA LYS A 621 -4.08 -16.20 -19.08
C LYS A 621 -4.13 -17.21 -17.94
N LYS A 622 -3.18 -17.14 -17.00
CA LYS A 622 -3.13 -18.08 -15.88
C LYS A 622 -4.28 -17.85 -14.91
N LEU A 623 -4.63 -16.59 -14.65
CA LEU A 623 -5.79 -16.22 -13.85
C LEU A 623 -7.11 -16.66 -14.51
N LEU A 624 -7.22 -16.49 -15.84
CA LEU A 624 -8.36 -16.96 -16.62
C LEU A 624 -8.56 -18.48 -16.50
N ALA A 625 -7.48 -19.26 -16.58
CA ALA A 625 -7.52 -20.72 -16.47
C ALA A 625 -7.86 -21.23 -15.06
N GLU A 626 -7.77 -20.39 -14.03
CA GLU A 626 -8.12 -20.75 -12.64
C GLU A 626 -9.54 -20.32 -12.26
N ILE A 627 -10.14 -19.40 -13.03
CA ILE A 627 -11.52 -18.92 -12.87
C ILE A 627 -12.50 -19.76 -13.70
N LEU A 628 -12.10 -20.17 -14.91
CA LEU A 628 -12.84 -21.12 -15.76
C LEU A 628 -12.64 -22.56 -15.29
#